data_AF-A0A7L4ZNK2-F1
#
_entry.id   AF-A0A7L4ZNK2-F1
#
_cell.length_a   1.000
_cell.length_b   1.000
_cell.length_c   1.000
_cell.angle_alpha   90.00
_cell.angle_beta   90.00
_cell.angle_gamma   90.00
#
_symmetry.space_group_name_H-M   'P 1'
#
loop_
_entity.id
_entity.type
_entity.pdbx_description
1 polymer ?
#
loop_
_entity_poly.entity_id
_entity_poly.type
_entity_poly.pdbx_seq_one_letter_code
_entity_poly.pdbx_strand_id
1 'polypeptide(L)' 'MLKNIIELKGIQTLTKPQQQSINGGVSNCIRNCRQDFADCRELGGPNCSANLAACKAAC' A
#
# COMPACT_ATOMS: atom_id res chain seq x y z
N MET A 1 10.61 -3.67 -15.78
CA MET A 1 11.47 -2.59 -15.27
C MET A 1 10.62 -1.35 -14.97
N LEU A 2 9.96 -1.32 -13.81
CA LEU A 2 9.19 -0.15 -13.33
C LEU A 2 10.06 0.90 -12.62
N LYS A 3 11.34 0.62 -12.41
CA LYS A 3 12.27 1.49 -11.65
C LYS A 3 12.47 2.88 -12.27
N ASN A 4 12.18 3.05 -13.56
CA ASN A 4 12.38 4.31 -14.28
C ASN A 4 11.14 5.22 -14.31
N ILE A 5 10.00 4.79 -13.75
CA ILE A 5 8.77 5.61 -13.70
C ILE A 5 8.78 6.52 -12.47
N ILE A 6 9.51 6.16 -11.42
CA ILE A 6 9.52 6.87 -10.12
C ILE A 6 10.35 8.17 -10.18
N GLU A 7 11.20 8.35 -11.19
CA GLU A 7 12.06 9.54 -11.37
C GLU A 7 11.55 10.54 -12.42
N LEU A 8 10.26 10.48 -12.81
CA LEU A 8 9.67 11.53 -13.63
C LEU A 8 9.53 12.81 -12.79
N LYS A 9 10.36 13.81 -13.08
CA LYS A 9 10.23 15.19 -12.57
C LYS A 9 8.78 15.65 -12.75
N GLY A 10 8.05 15.80 -11.64
CA GLY A 10 6.66 16.25 -11.63
C GLY A 10 5.64 15.24 -11.09
N ILE A 11 6.04 14.01 -10.75
CA ILE A 11 5.14 13.09 -10.04
C ILE A 11 5.00 13.57 -8.59
N GLN A 12 3.81 14.05 -8.25
CA GLN A 12 3.46 14.39 -6.88
C GLN A 12 3.17 13.08 -6.12
N THR A 13 4.03 12.74 -5.17
CA THR A 13 3.77 11.60 -4.27
C THR A 13 2.52 11.92 -3.46
N LEU A 14 1.41 11.26 -3.80
CA LEU A 14 0.15 11.42 -3.09
C LEU A 14 0.32 10.98 -1.64
N THR A 15 -0.15 11.79 -0.72
CA THR A 15 -0.23 11.41 0.70
C THR A 15 -1.18 10.21 0.86
N LYS A 16 -0.98 9.39 1.90
CA LYS A 16 -1.84 8.23 2.18
C LYS A 16 -3.34 8.56 2.14
N PRO A 17 -3.83 9.68 2.71
CA PRO A 17 -5.22 10.08 2.60
C PRO A 17 -5.66 10.39 1.16
N GLN A 18 -4.81 11.04 0.35
CA GLN A 18 -5.12 11.34 -1.05
C GLN A 18 -5.18 10.07 -1.91
N GLN A 19 -4.27 9.12 -1.66
CA GLN A 19 -4.32 7.82 -2.32
C GLN A 19 -5.60 7.07 -1.96
N GLN A 20 -6.01 7.09 -0.69
CA GLN A 20 -7.25 6.44 -0.23
C GLN A 20 -8.51 7.06 -0.86
N SER A 21 -8.56 8.40 -0.98
CA SER A 21 -9.69 9.10 -1.61
C SER A 21 -9.82 8.81 -3.11
N ILE A 22 -8.71 8.79 -3.86
CA ILE A 22 -8.71 8.45 -5.30
C ILE A 22 -9.11 6.99 -5.52
N ASN A 23 -8.74 6.13 -4.58
CA ASN A 23 -8.94 4.70 -4.67
C ASN A 23 -10.34 4.23 -4.28
N GLY A 24 -11.30 5.14 -4.08
CA GLY A 24 -12.69 4.80 -3.77
C GLY A 24 -12.82 4.35 -2.32
N GLY A 25 -13.08 5.32 -1.44
CA GLY A 25 -13.36 5.11 -0.03
C GLY A 25 -14.69 4.40 0.20
N VAL A 26 -14.76 3.09 -0.05
CA VAL A 26 -15.80 2.20 0.47
C VAL A 26 -15.21 0.80 0.63
N SER A 27 -15.24 0.28 1.86
CA SER A 27 -14.84 -1.06 2.34
C SER A 27 -13.82 -1.83 1.48
N ASN A 28 -12.55 -1.55 1.72
CA ASN A 28 -11.44 -2.14 0.96
C ASN A 28 -10.51 -2.93 1.88
N CYS A 29 -11.06 -3.65 2.87
CA CYS A 29 -10.25 -4.28 3.92
C CYS A 29 -9.10 -5.14 3.33
N ILE A 30 -9.41 -6.02 2.36
CA ILE A 30 -8.40 -6.82 1.66
C ILE A 30 -7.37 -5.97 0.91
N ARG A 31 -7.77 -4.82 0.36
CA ARG A 31 -6.86 -3.92 -0.34
C ARG A 31 -5.97 -3.12 0.62
N ASN A 32 -6.50 -2.69 1.77
CA ASN A 32 -5.72 -2.07 2.84
C ASN A 32 -4.67 -3.06 3.34
N CYS A 33 -5.03 -4.32 3.55
CA CYS A 33 -4.06 -5.36 3.90
C CYS A 33 -2.93 -5.48 2.86
N ARG A 34 -3.25 -5.38 1.57
CA ARG A 34 -2.23 -5.41 0.50
C ARG A 34 -1.35 -4.17 0.51
N GLN A 35 -1.91 -2.99 0.78
CA GLN A 35 -1.14 -1.76 0.90
C GLN A 35 -0.21 -1.81 2.11
N ASP A 36 -0.70 -2.22 3.27
CA ASP A 36 0.11 -2.37 4.48
C ASP A 36 1.23 -3.40 4.31
N PHE A 37 0.98 -4.48 3.55
CA PHE A 37 2.02 -5.42 3.15
C PHE A 37 3.08 -4.80 2.26
N ALA A 38 2.67 -4.00 1.26
CA ALA A 38 3.60 -3.31 0.37
C ALA A 38 4.47 -2.31 1.15
N ASP A 39 3.86 -1.50 2.01
CA ASP A 39 4.54 -0.55 2.89
C ASP A 39 5.53 -1.27 3.82
N CYS A 40 5.11 -2.38 4.44
CA CYS A 40 5.97 -3.19 5.30
C CYS A 40 7.19 -3.74 4.55
N ARG A 41 7.01 -4.18 3.29
CA ARG A 41 8.11 -4.69 2.45
C ARG A 41 9.06 -3.57 2.02
N GLU A 42 8.53 -2.38 1.71
CA GLU A 42 9.33 -1.23 1.31
C GLU A 42 10.19 -0.70 2.47
N LEU A 43 9.66 -0.69 3.69
CA LEU A 43 10.38 -0.27 4.90
C LEU A 43 11.29 -1.35 5.49
N GLY A 44 11.34 -2.55 4.90
CA GLY A 44 12.14 -3.67 5.43
C GLY A 44 11.63 -4.22 6.76
N GLY A 45 10.33 -4.07 7.04
CA GLY A 45 9.72 -4.53 8.29
C GLY A 45 9.71 -6.05 8.45
N PRO A 46 9.81 -6.56 9.69
CA PRO A 46 9.64 -7.99 9.95
C PRO A 46 8.18 -8.42 9.78
N ASN A 47 7.94 -9.71 9.52
CA ASN A 47 6.62 -10.34 9.56
C ASN A 47 5.55 -9.80 8.58
N CYS A 48 5.93 -9.11 7.51
CA CYS A 48 4.96 -8.54 6.55
C CYS A 48 3.94 -9.57 6.03
N SER A 49 4.39 -10.77 5.66
CA SER A 49 3.50 -11.83 5.16
C SER A 49 2.51 -12.33 6.22
N ALA A 50 2.94 -12.40 7.48
CA ALA A 50 2.07 -12.78 8.60
C ALA A 50 1.03 -11.68 8.89
N ASN A 51 1.45 -10.41 8.85
CA ASN A 51 0.55 -9.26 9.00
C ASN A 51 -0.49 -9.20 7.88
N LEU A 52 -0.10 -9.52 6.63
CA LEU A 52 -1.03 -9.64 5.51
C LEU A 52 -2.06 -10.75 5.73
N ALA A 53 -1.62 -11.92 6.20
CA ALA A 53 -2.50 -13.06 6.46
C ALA A 53 -3.49 -12.76 7.59
N ALA A 54 -3.01 -12.19 8.70
CA ALA A 54 -3.82 -11.78 9.83
C ALA A 54 -4.85 -10.70 9.43
N CYS A 55 -4.40 -9.68 8.67
CA CYS A 55 -5.29 -8.63 8.18
C CYS A 55 -6.40 -9.20 7.29
N LYS A 56 -6.06 -10.09 6.34
CA LYS A 56 -7.08 -10.75 5.49
C LYS A 56 -8.07 -11.60 6.28
N ALA A 57 -7.62 -12.26 7.35
CA ALA A 57 -8.48 -13.08 8.19
C ALA A 57 -9.45 -12.24 9.04
N ALA A 58 -9.14 -10.97 9.29
CA ALA A 58 -9.92 -10.04 10.09
C ALA A 58 -10.93 -9.18 9.29
N CYS A 59 -11.02 -9.37 7.97
CA CYS A 59 -11.74 -8.46 7.05
C CYS A 59 -13.26 -8.71 6.83
#